data_AF-A0A7M3BQM4-F1
#
_entry.id   AF-A0A7M3BQM4-F1
#
_cell.length_a   1.000
_cell.length_b   1.000
_cell.length_c   1.000
_cell.angle_alpha   90.00
_cell.angle_beta   90.00
_cell.angle_gamma   90.00
#
_symmetry.space_group_name_H-M   'P 1'
#
loop_
_entity.id
_entity.type
_entity.pdbx_description
1 polymer ?
#
loop_
_entity_poly.entity_id
_entity_poly.type
_entity_poly.pdbx_seq_one_letter_code
_entity_poly.pdbx_strand_id
1 'polypeptide(L)'
;VSDAALDDSLDDWLLPYLSGAASFAAIDPSVLSAGLMALVPHDLQRRIEALAPTHFDAPSGSRVPIRYDGEWPVLAIRVQELFGLDRHPAIASGTVPLTLELLSPAHRPIQTTRDLPGFWRGSWADVRADMRGRYPKHVWPENPLLATATSRAKPRGT
;
A
#
# COMPACT_ATOMS: atom_id res chain seq x y z
N VAL A 1 19.64 2.77 -5.58
CA VAL A 1 21.11 2.57 -5.43
C VAL A 1 21.36 1.09 -5.61
N SER A 2 22.43 0.68 -6.30
CA SER A 2 22.79 -0.73 -6.45
C SER A 2 23.63 -1.22 -5.28
N ASP A 3 23.63 -2.53 -5.02
CA ASP A 3 24.43 -3.16 -3.96
C ASP A 3 25.92 -2.77 -4.04
N ALA A 4 26.53 -2.92 -5.21
CA ALA A 4 27.94 -2.54 -5.42
C ALA A 4 28.25 -1.07 -5.04
N ALA A 5 27.30 -0.15 -5.29
CA ALA A 5 27.50 1.25 -4.96
C ALA A 5 27.37 1.51 -3.45
N LEU A 6 26.50 0.75 -2.77
CA LEU A 6 26.38 0.81 -1.32
C LEU A 6 27.62 0.22 -0.64
N ASP A 7 28.15 -0.88 -1.17
CA ASP A 7 29.36 -1.54 -0.66
C ASP A 7 30.59 -0.64 -0.82
N ASP A 8 30.77 -0.03 -1.99
CA ASP A 8 31.91 0.84 -2.30
C ASP A 8 31.93 2.14 -1.46
N SER A 9 30.81 2.53 -0.85
CA SER A 9 30.66 3.78 -0.08
C SER A 9 30.21 3.58 1.37
N LEU A 10 30.36 2.36 1.92
CA LEU A 10 29.94 2.01 3.29
C LEU A 10 30.44 3.01 4.34
N ASP A 11 31.70 3.44 4.21
CA ASP A 11 32.34 4.37 5.14
C ASP A 11 31.72 5.78 5.12
N ASP A 12 31.08 6.14 4.01
CA ASP A 12 30.49 7.47 3.83
C ASP A 12 29.05 7.52 4.36
N TRP A 13 28.25 6.49 4.08
CA TRP A 13 26.80 6.54 4.35
C TRP A 13 26.36 5.77 5.59
N LEU A 14 27.06 4.69 5.96
CA LEU A 14 26.66 3.82 7.08
C LEU A 14 27.54 4.03 8.33
N LEU A 15 28.86 4.11 8.15
CA LEU A 15 29.81 4.23 9.26
C LEU A 15 29.50 5.38 10.25
N PRO A 16 29.05 6.57 9.82
CA PRO A 16 28.70 7.66 10.76
C PRO A 16 27.57 7.32 11.74
N TYR A 17 26.74 6.33 11.42
CA TYR A 17 25.58 5.93 12.21
C TYR A 17 25.83 4.67 13.06
N LEU A 18 26.99 4.02 12.91
CA LEU A 18 27.35 2.85 13.70
C LEU A 18 27.92 3.27 15.06
N SER A 19 27.35 2.74 16.14
CA SER A 19 27.78 3.01 17.52
C SER A 19 28.95 2.13 18.00
N GLY A 20 29.62 1.41 17.08
CA GLY A 20 30.70 0.47 17.42
C GLY A 20 30.20 -0.87 18.00
N ALA A 21 28.97 -1.27 17.70
CA ALA A 21 28.40 -2.53 18.17
C ALA A 21 29.24 -3.74 17.71
N ALA A 22 29.48 -4.68 18.62
CA ALA A 22 30.31 -5.87 18.37
C ALA A 22 29.59 -7.00 17.58
N SER A 23 28.37 -6.76 17.09
CA SER A 23 27.56 -7.74 16.37
C SER A 23 26.55 -7.06 15.44
N PHE A 24 26.33 -7.64 14.26
CA PHE A 24 25.31 -7.18 13.31
C PHE A 24 23.90 -7.23 13.88
N ALA A 25 23.60 -8.21 14.75
CA ALA A 25 22.28 -8.33 15.38
C ALA A 25 21.96 -7.17 16.34
N ALA A 26 22.98 -6.42 16.76
CA ALA A 26 22.83 -5.24 17.61
C ALA A 26 22.65 -3.93 16.82
N ILE A 27 22.70 -3.99 15.47
CA ILE A 27 22.43 -2.83 14.62
C ILE A 27 20.91 -2.70 14.47
N ASP A 28 20.36 -1.58 14.95
CA ASP A 28 18.94 -1.29 14.81
C ASP A 28 18.59 -1.00 13.33
N PRO A 29 17.49 -1.53 12.77
CA PRO A 29 17.08 -1.25 11.39
C PRO A 29 16.91 0.24 11.05
N SER A 30 16.65 1.09 12.06
CA SER A 30 16.59 2.54 11.89
C SER A 30 17.94 3.16 11.53
N VAL A 31 19.07 2.54 11.94
CA VAL A 31 20.42 2.96 11.55
C VAL A 31 20.60 2.86 10.04
N LEU A 32 20.17 1.74 9.46
CA LEU A 32 20.23 1.52 8.02
C LEU A 32 19.35 2.54 7.27
N SER A 33 18.14 2.77 7.76
CA SER A 33 17.22 3.75 7.17
C SER A 33 17.80 5.16 7.23
N ALA A 34 18.39 5.56 8.37
CA ALA A 34 19.00 6.87 8.55
C ALA A 34 20.21 7.07 7.62
N GLY A 35 21.09 6.07 7.53
CA GLY A 35 22.24 6.10 6.62
C GLY A 35 21.83 6.20 5.16
N LEU A 36 20.87 5.38 4.72
CA LEU A 36 20.37 5.44 3.34
C LEU A 36 19.71 6.78 3.04
N MET A 37 18.99 7.37 4.00
CA MET A 37 18.40 8.69 3.84
C MET A 37 19.43 9.81 3.77
N ALA A 38 20.63 9.63 4.36
CA ALA A 38 21.73 10.59 4.25
C ALA A 38 22.25 10.73 2.81
N LEU A 39 22.10 9.69 1.98
CA LEU A 39 22.42 9.75 0.54
C LEU A 39 21.44 10.61 -0.25
N VAL A 40 20.29 10.95 0.32
CA VAL A 40 19.26 11.76 -0.33
C VAL A 40 19.46 13.23 0.06
N PRO A 41 19.63 14.15 -0.92
CA PRO A 41 19.65 15.59 -0.67
C PRO A 41 18.45 16.06 0.16
N HIS A 42 18.68 16.93 1.14
CA HIS A 42 17.66 17.34 2.12
C HIS A 42 16.40 17.98 1.49
N ASP A 43 16.54 18.64 0.34
CA ASP A 43 15.42 19.18 -0.43
C ASP A 43 14.55 18.08 -1.06
N LEU A 44 15.15 16.93 -1.38
CA LEU A 44 14.47 15.76 -1.94
C LEU A 44 13.87 14.85 -0.86
N GLN A 45 14.41 14.80 0.36
CA GLN A 45 13.88 13.95 1.42
C GLN A 45 12.39 14.20 1.70
N ARG A 46 11.98 15.47 1.80
CA ARG A 46 10.56 15.84 1.93
C ARG A 46 9.72 15.49 0.71
N ARG A 47 10.32 15.50 -0.47
CA ARG A 47 9.64 15.12 -1.72
C ARG A 47 9.44 13.61 -1.80
N ILE A 48 10.36 12.80 -1.28
CA ILE A 48 10.21 11.34 -1.26
C ILE A 48 8.96 10.94 -0.49
N GLU A 49 8.73 11.49 0.69
CA GLU A 49 7.55 11.15 1.48
C GLU A 49 6.24 11.50 0.76
N ALA A 50 6.20 12.62 0.03
CA ALA A 50 5.05 13.04 -0.75
C ALA A 50 4.87 12.23 -2.06
N LEU A 51 5.97 11.85 -2.71
CA LEU A 51 5.96 11.19 -4.02
C LEU A 51 5.85 9.66 -3.92
N ALA A 52 6.42 9.07 -2.86
CA ALA A 52 6.45 7.65 -2.57
C ALA A 52 6.03 7.42 -1.11
N PRO A 53 4.75 7.68 -0.77
CA PRO A 53 4.27 7.52 0.59
C PRO A 53 4.34 6.06 1.03
N THR A 54 4.60 5.82 2.32
CA THR A 54 4.67 4.46 2.86
C THR A 54 3.30 3.78 2.95
N HIS A 55 2.23 4.57 3.03
CA HIS A 55 0.86 4.08 3.20
C HIS A 55 -0.13 4.85 2.32
N PHE A 56 -1.21 4.18 1.97
CA PHE A 56 -2.41 4.74 1.36
C PHE A 56 -3.50 4.91 2.42
N ASP A 57 -4.08 6.10 2.49
CA ASP A 57 -5.25 6.37 3.32
C ASP A 57 -6.51 5.99 2.54
N ALA A 58 -7.13 4.88 2.95
CA ALA A 58 -8.32 4.37 2.31
C ALA A 58 -9.57 5.21 2.68
N PRO A 59 -10.59 5.27 1.80
CA PRO A 59 -11.88 5.90 2.12
C PRO A 59 -12.56 5.34 3.38
N SER A 60 -12.22 4.13 3.80
CA SER A 60 -12.67 3.52 5.07
C SER A 60 -12.07 4.16 6.33
N GLY A 61 -11.07 5.03 6.18
CA GLY A 61 -10.24 5.57 7.26
C GLY A 61 -9.05 4.70 7.65
N SER A 62 -8.85 3.56 6.98
CA SER A 62 -7.70 2.68 7.25
C SER A 62 -6.44 3.19 6.55
N ARG A 63 -5.30 3.07 7.22
CA ARG A 63 -3.98 3.36 6.67
C ARG A 63 -3.30 2.06 6.24
N VAL A 64 -3.20 1.83 4.94
CA VAL A 64 -2.78 0.54 4.35
C VAL A 64 -1.38 0.67 3.75
N PRO A 65 -0.41 -0.22 4.07
CA PRO A 65 0.95 -0.10 3.58
C PRO A 65 1.02 -0.31 2.05
N ILE A 66 1.89 0.47 1.39
CA ILE A 66 2.24 0.31 -0.02
C ILE A 66 3.54 -0.49 -0.08
N ARG A 67 3.55 -1.57 -0.87
CA ARG A 67 4.74 -2.38 -1.09
C ARG A 67 5.49 -1.88 -2.33
N TYR A 68 6.80 -1.70 -2.19
CA TYR A 68 7.71 -1.19 -3.22
C TYR A 68 8.78 -2.22 -3.63
N ASP A 69 8.59 -3.48 -3.25
CA ASP A 69 9.52 -4.60 -3.46
C ASP A 69 9.51 -5.16 -4.89
N GLY A 70 8.56 -4.74 -5.73
CA GLY A 70 8.45 -5.11 -7.12
C GLY A 70 8.67 -3.95 -8.10
N GLU A 71 8.52 -4.24 -9.39
CA GLU A 71 8.61 -3.24 -10.46
C GLU A 71 7.57 -2.13 -10.32
N TRP A 72 6.41 -2.44 -9.73
CA TRP A 72 5.30 -1.52 -9.56
C TRP A 72 4.85 -1.49 -8.09
N PRO A 73 4.47 -0.31 -7.57
CA PRO A 73 3.97 -0.21 -6.20
C PRO A 73 2.65 -0.96 -6.07
N VAL A 74 2.53 -1.80 -5.02
CA VAL A 74 1.38 -2.67 -4.80
C VAL A 74 0.64 -2.26 -3.53
N LEU A 75 -0.69 -2.19 -3.64
CA LEU A 75 -1.60 -1.97 -2.51
C LEU A 75 -2.50 -3.18 -2.34
N ALA A 76 -2.19 -4.01 -1.34
CA ALA A 76 -3.03 -5.14 -0.95
C ALA A 76 -4.13 -4.66 0.00
N ILE A 77 -5.36 -4.55 -0.50
CA ILE A 77 -6.45 -3.90 0.21
C ILE A 77 -7.76 -4.65 0.03
N ARG A 78 -8.57 -4.72 1.08
CA ARG A 78 -9.88 -5.34 0.99
C ARG A 78 -10.82 -4.49 0.14
N VAL A 79 -11.56 -5.14 -0.75
CA VAL A 79 -12.37 -4.44 -1.76
C VAL A 79 -13.40 -3.47 -1.15
N GLN A 80 -13.96 -3.82 0.02
CA GLN A 80 -14.92 -2.96 0.73
C GLN A 80 -14.35 -1.65 1.27
N GLU A 81 -13.02 -1.55 1.38
CA GLU A 81 -12.35 -0.33 1.84
C GLU A 81 -12.20 0.71 0.73
N LEU A 82 -12.41 0.28 -0.53
CA LEU A 82 -12.38 1.12 -1.72
C LEU A 82 -13.77 1.54 -2.20
N PHE A 83 -14.85 1.16 -1.52
CA PHE A 83 -16.19 1.63 -1.89
C PHE A 83 -16.26 3.16 -1.82
N GLY A 84 -17.04 3.74 -2.73
CA GLY A 84 -17.11 5.19 -2.91
C GLY A 84 -15.93 5.79 -3.70
N LEU A 85 -14.87 5.02 -3.98
CA LEU A 85 -13.72 5.50 -4.73
C LEU A 85 -13.93 5.34 -6.24
N ASP A 86 -14.08 6.46 -6.93
CA ASP A 86 -14.34 6.55 -8.38
C ASP A 86 -13.08 6.77 -9.22
N ARG A 87 -11.94 7.03 -8.57
CA ARG A 87 -10.64 7.25 -9.20
C ARG A 87 -9.64 6.20 -8.74
N HIS A 88 -8.83 5.73 -9.68
CA HIS A 88 -7.78 4.78 -9.35
C HIS A 88 -6.67 5.44 -8.50
N PRO A 89 -6.26 4.83 -7.37
CA PRO A 89 -5.14 5.33 -6.57
C PRO A 89 -3.84 5.41 -7.34
N ALA A 90 -3.11 6.51 -7.18
CA ALA A 90 -1.81 6.72 -7.80
C ALA A 90 -0.90 7.53 -6.86
N ILE A 91 0.40 7.27 -6.94
CA ILE A 91 1.46 8.01 -6.25
C ILE A 91 2.21 8.90 -7.24
N ALA A 92 3.30 9.52 -6.81
CA ALA A 92 4.11 10.43 -7.63
C ALA A 92 3.25 11.51 -8.31
N SER A 93 2.42 12.19 -7.53
CA SER A 93 1.48 13.22 -8.01
C SER A 93 0.51 12.73 -9.10
N GLY A 94 0.14 11.44 -9.05
CA GLY A 94 -0.84 10.84 -9.96
C GLY A 94 -0.24 10.20 -11.22
N THR A 95 1.09 10.18 -11.36
CA THR A 95 1.76 9.63 -12.55
C THR A 95 2.00 8.13 -12.48
N VAL A 96 2.07 7.56 -11.28
CA VAL A 96 2.32 6.12 -11.07
C VAL A 96 1.10 5.47 -10.43
N PRO A 97 0.29 4.71 -11.17
CA PRO A 97 -0.87 4.00 -10.62
C PRO A 97 -0.44 2.88 -9.68
N LEU A 98 -1.18 2.68 -8.59
CA LEU A 98 -0.96 1.56 -7.67
C LEU A 98 -1.51 0.27 -8.26
N THR A 99 -0.74 -0.80 -8.24
CA THR A 99 -1.28 -2.13 -8.51
C THR A 99 -2.15 -2.55 -7.33
N LEU A 100 -3.46 -2.63 -7.51
CA LEU A 100 -4.38 -3.05 -6.45
C LEU A 100 -4.49 -4.56 -6.42
N GLU A 101 -4.05 -5.19 -5.33
CA GLU A 101 -4.39 -6.57 -5.00
C GLU A 101 -5.65 -6.55 -4.15
N LEU A 102 -6.80 -6.76 -4.78
CA LEU A 102 -8.10 -6.71 -4.13
C LEU A 102 -8.31 -7.98 -3.31
N LEU A 103 -8.55 -7.79 -2.01
CA LEU A 103 -8.69 -8.87 -1.05
C LEU A 103 -10.15 -9.03 -0.59
N SER A 104 -10.50 -10.26 -0.21
CA SER A 104 -11.74 -10.57 0.48
C SER A 104 -11.70 -10.13 1.95
N PRO A 105 -12.82 -10.19 2.68
CA PRO A 105 -12.83 -9.92 4.11
C PRO A 105 -11.87 -10.80 4.93
N ALA A 106 -11.57 -12.00 4.43
CA ALA A 106 -10.61 -12.94 5.05
C ALA A 106 -9.17 -12.77 4.51
N HIS A 107 -8.86 -11.63 3.89
CA HIS A 107 -7.54 -11.32 3.32
C HIS A 107 -7.07 -12.33 2.25
N ARG A 108 -8.02 -12.95 1.53
CA ARG A 108 -7.70 -13.82 0.39
C ARG A 108 -7.71 -13.00 -0.90
N PRO A 109 -6.74 -13.17 -1.82
CA PRO A 109 -6.75 -12.52 -3.12
C PRO A 109 -8.04 -12.84 -3.89
N ILE A 110 -8.63 -11.80 -4.49
CA ILE A 110 -9.78 -11.92 -5.39
C ILE A 110 -9.32 -11.60 -6.82
N GLN A 111 -8.74 -10.42 -7.02
CA GLN A 111 -8.33 -9.94 -8.32
C GLN A 111 -7.23 -8.88 -8.17
N THR A 112 -6.35 -8.79 -9.16
CA THR A 112 -5.38 -7.71 -9.28
C THR A 112 -5.81 -6.75 -10.39
N THR A 113 -5.76 -5.45 -10.16
CA THR A 113 -6.12 -4.43 -11.16
C THR A 113 -5.27 -3.15 -11.07
N ARG A 114 -5.06 -2.51 -12.22
CA ARG A 114 -4.54 -1.12 -12.36
C ARG A 114 -5.59 -0.15 -12.90
N ASP A 115 -6.84 -0.60 -12.99
CA ASP A 115 -7.99 0.19 -13.39
C ASP A 115 -9.16 -0.15 -12.45
N LEU A 116 -9.26 0.62 -11.37
CA LEU A 116 -10.32 0.45 -10.38
C LEU A 116 -11.70 0.84 -10.95
N PRO A 117 -11.84 1.96 -11.69
CA PRO A 117 -13.10 2.28 -12.38
C PRO A 117 -13.55 1.21 -13.37
N GLY A 118 -12.62 0.64 -14.14
CA GLY A 118 -12.89 -0.49 -15.04
C GLY A 118 -13.33 -1.74 -14.30
N PHE A 119 -12.68 -2.07 -13.17
CA PHE A 119 -13.10 -3.16 -12.29
C PHE A 119 -14.54 -2.99 -11.81
N TRP A 120 -14.92 -1.80 -11.34
CA TRP A 120 -16.28 -1.52 -10.88
C TRP A 120 -17.36 -1.67 -11.96
N ARG A 121 -17.05 -1.26 -13.20
CA ARG A 121 -17.99 -1.37 -14.34
C ARG A 121 -18.01 -2.77 -14.96
N GLY A 122 -16.95 -3.54 -14.80
CA GLY A 122 -16.76 -4.86 -15.39
C GLY A 122 -16.94 -5.98 -14.37
N SER A 123 -15.83 -6.53 -13.89
CA SER A 123 -15.79 -7.78 -13.11
C SER A 123 -16.38 -7.69 -11.70
N TRP A 124 -16.77 -6.50 -11.22
CA TRP A 124 -17.41 -6.35 -9.93
C TRP A 124 -18.70 -7.16 -9.79
N ALA A 125 -19.53 -7.26 -10.84
CA ALA A 125 -20.79 -8.00 -10.77
C ALA A 125 -20.58 -9.48 -10.41
N ASP A 126 -19.59 -10.11 -11.02
CA ASP A 126 -19.24 -11.52 -10.79
C ASP A 126 -18.59 -11.71 -9.42
N VAL A 127 -17.64 -10.83 -9.07
CA VAL A 127 -17.00 -10.82 -7.74
C VAL A 127 -18.04 -10.64 -6.63
N ARG A 128 -18.98 -9.72 -6.81
CA ARG A 128 -20.08 -9.46 -5.87
C ARG A 128 -20.94 -10.71 -5.67
N ALA A 129 -21.31 -11.40 -6.75
CA ALA A 129 -22.14 -12.60 -6.67
C ALA A 129 -21.45 -13.71 -5.85
N ASP A 130 -20.18 -13.96 -6.13
CA ASP A 130 -19.36 -14.94 -5.42
C ASP A 130 -19.11 -14.55 -3.95
N MET A 131 -18.72 -13.29 -3.70
CA MET A 131 -18.45 -12.78 -2.35
C MET A 131 -19.70 -12.77 -1.46
N ARG A 132 -20.88 -12.51 -2.03
CA ARG A 132 -22.15 -12.58 -1.30
C ARG A 132 -22.45 -14.00 -0.80
N GLY A 133 -22.09 -15.02 -1.58
CA GLY A 133 -22.23 -16.43 -1.18
C GLY A 133 -21.24 -16.81 -0.06
N ARG A 134 -19.97 -16.46 -0.21
CA ARG A 134 -18.91 -16.81 0.77
C ARG A 134 -18.96 -16.00 2.06
N TYR A 135 -19.38 -14.73 1.99
CA TYR A 135 -19.34 -13.78 3.09
C TYR A 135 -20.69 -13.05 3.26
N PRO A 136 -21.77 -13.77 3.64
CA PRO A 136 -23.13 -13.21 3.65
C PRO A 136 -23.36 -12.12 4.72
N LYS A 137 -22.47 -12.00 5.70
CA LYS A 137 -22.53 -10.97 6.75
C LYS A 137 -21.97 -9.60 6.32
N HIS A 138 -21.34 -9.52 5.15
CA HIS A 138 -20.75 -8.29 4.61
C HIS A 138 -21.70 -7.61 3.61
N VAL A 139 -21.52 -6.31 3.43
CA VAL A 139 -22.31 -5.52 2.46
C VAL A 139 -21.65 -5.62 1.09
N TRP A 140 -22.42 -6.05 0.09
CA TRP A 140 -22.00 -6.26 -1.29
C TRP A 140 -22.88 -5.43 -2.24
N PRO A 141 -22.59 -4.13 -2.38
CA PRO A 141 -23.45 -3.18 -3.09
C PRO A 141 -23.51 -3.47 -4.59
N GLU A 142 -24.66 -3.18 -5.21
CA GLU A 142 -24.79 -3.20 -6.68
C GLU A 142 -23.95 -2.11 -7.31
N ASN A 143 -24.03 -0.91 -6.74
CA ASN A 143 -23.20 0.22 -7.13
C ASN A 143 -22.14 0.48 -6.05
N PRO A 144 -20.88 0.03 -6.23
CA PRO A 144 -19.82 0.23 -5.25
C PRO A 144 -19.40 1.70 -5.13
N LEU A 145 -19.67 2.54 -6.14
CA LEU A 145 -19.35 3.98 -6.13
C LEU A 145 -20.28 4.80 -5.22
N LEU A 146 -21.47 4.27 -4.90
CA LEU A 146 -22.42 4.93 -4.00
C LEU A 146 -22.40 4.34 -2.58
N ALA A 147 -21.57 3.33 -2.35
CA ALA A 147 -21.49 2.65 -1.07
C ALA A 147 -20.44 3.30 -0.16
N THR A 148 -20.75 3.37 1.13
CA THR A 148 -19.80 3.82 2.14
C THR A 148 -18.73 2.75 2.36
N ALA A 149 -17.46 3.13 2.27
CA ALA A 149 -16.34 2.27 2.61
C ALA A 149 -16.39 1.85 4.09
N THR A 150 -16.02 0.60 4.36
CA THR A 150 -16.01 0.07 5.71
C THR A 150 -14.86 -0.92 5.89
N SER A 151 -14.14 -0.78 7.00
CA SER A 151 -13.15 -1.75 7.45
C SER A 151 -13.77 -2.90 8.28
N ARG A 152 -15.06 -2.80 8.63
CA ARG A 152 -15.78 -3.73 9.51
C ARG A 152 -16.92 -4.46 8.78
N ALA A 153 -17.29 -5.63 9.31
CA ALA A 153 -18.54 -6.28 8.95
C ALA A 153 -19.74 -5.43 9.40
N LYS A 154 -20.92 -5.63 8.79
CA LYS A 154 -22.14 -4.88 9.12
C LYS A 154 -22.42 -4.98 10.64
N PRO A 155 -22.56 -3.88 11.38
CA PRO A 155 -22.97 -3.94 12.78
C PRO A 155 -24.39 -4.55 12.84
N ARG A 156 -24.61 -5.46 13.79
CA ARG A 156 -25.98 -5.94 14.09
C ARG A 156 -26.77 -4.72 14.54
N GLY A 157 -27.90 -4.44 13.88
CA GLY A 157 -28.80 -3.39 14.33
C GLY A 157 -29.16 -3.63 15.80
N THR A 158 -29.02 -2.58 16.61
CA THR A 158 -29.72 -2.46 17.89
C THR A 158 -31.21 -2.32 17.62
#